data_AF-A0A524AMF8-F1
#
_entry.id   AF-A0A524AMF8-F1
#
_cell.length_a   1.000
_cell.length_b   1.000
_cell.length_c   1.000
_cell.angle_alpha   90.00
_cell.angle_beta   90.00
_cell.angle_gamma   90.00
#
_symmetry.space_group_name_H-M   'P 1'
#
loop_
_entity.id
_entity.type
_entity.pdbx_description
1 polymer ?
#
loop_
_entity_poly.entity_id
_entity_poly.type
_entity_poly.pdbx_seq_one_letter_code
_entity_poly.pdbx_strand_id
1 'polypeptide(L)'
;MKQHSSRERMLAALNCQSTDYVPCEFMIFTGLRARCADSFELVERELEMGLDARVNISDLAITFDPEVSTKQWKENVPGERWPLLHKEYRTPAGKLQMVVRQTEDWPYGDSVPLFEDYLAARSKKYLVTSPADLPALRYLFVEPSGEVIEEFRVRSSRAKAFAQERDLLLCGGWFGFDEPDIN
;
A
#
# COMPACT_ATOMS: atom_id res chain seq x y z
N MET A 1 4.17 30.00 -25.79
CA MET A 1 4.01 29.91 -24.32
C MET A 1 5.24 29.21 -23.76
N LYS A 2 5.67 29.52 -22.53
CA LYS A 2 6.76 28.79 -21.86
C LYS A 2 6.29 27.35 -21.64
N GLN A 3 7.09 26.37 -22.05
CA GLN A 3 6.82 24.96 -21.74
C GLN A 3 7.15 24.73 -20.26
N HIS A 4 6.22 24.14 -19.51
CA HIS A 4 6.43 23.78 -18.12
C HIS A 4 7.09 22.39 -18.00
N SER A 5 7.88 22.18 -16.96
CA SER A 5 8.18 20.81 -16.52
C SER A 5 6.93 20.15 -15.92
N SER A 6 6.96 18.81 -15.74
CA SER A 6 5.89 18.08 -15.02
C SER A 6 5.63 18.71 -13.65
N ARG A 7 6.70 18.99 -12.89
CA ARG A 7 6.60 19.62 -11.57
C ARG A 7 6.02 21.02 -11.62
N GLU A 8 6.51 21.88 -12.50
CA GLU A 8 5.98 23.25 -12.66
C GLU A 8 4.48 23.20 -12.99
N ARG A 9 4.08 22.33 -13.92
CA ARG A 9 2.69 22.17 -14.37
C ARG A 9 1.78 21.70 -13.25
N MET A 10 2.17 20.63 -12.56
CA MET A 10 1.40 20.09 -11.44
C MET A 10 1.28 21.10 -10.28
N LEU A 11 2.35 21.81 -9.93
CA LEU A 11 2.31 22.83 -8.88
C LEU A 11 1.42 24.01 -9.27
N ALA A 12 1.51 24.48 -10.52
CA ALA A 12 0.64 25.55 -11.01
C ALA A 12 -0.83 25.12 -10.95
N ALA A 13 -1.17 23.91 -11.40
CA ALA A 13 -2.53 23.38 -11.34
C ALA A 13 -3.05 23.27 -9.89
N LEU A 14 -2.25 22.72 -8.96
CA LEU A 14 -2.61 22.64 -7.53
C LEU A 14 -2.85 24.03 -6.90
N ASN A 15 -2.18 25.06 -7.41
CA ASN A 15 -2.36 26.45 -6.98
C ASN A 15 -3.41 27.22 -7.79
N CYS A 16 -4.21 26.55 -8.63
CA CYS A 16 -5.21 27.16 -9.50
C CYS A 16 -4.64 28.23 -10.46
N GLN A 17 -3.38 28.05 -10.90
CA GLN A 17 -2.69 28.92 -11.85
C GLN A 17 -2.79 28.38 -13.29
N SER A 18 -2.53 29.24 -14.27
CA SER A 18 -2.51 28.85 -15.69
C SER A 18 -1.34 27.91 -15.99
N THR A 19 -1.61 26.85 -16.74
CA THR A 19 -0.62 25.90 -17.25
C THR A 19 -0.48 25.99 -18.78
N ASP A 20 0.59 25.42 -19.32
CA ASP A 20 0.79 25.22 -20.76
C ASP A 20 -0.21 24.20 -21.34
N TYR A 21 -0.60 23.19 -20.56
CA TYR A 21 -1.76 22.32 -20.78
C TYR A 21 -2.26 21.73 -19.44
N VAL A 22 -3.43 21.08 -19.44
CA VAL A 22 -3.98 20.44 -18.22
C VAL A 22 -3.13 19.22 -17.86
N PRO A 23 -2.52 19.15 -16.65
CA PRO A 23 -1.67 18.02 -16.31
C PRO A 23 -2.45 16.71 -16.26
N CYS A 24 -1.82 15.62 -16.70
CA CYS A 24 -2.38 14.28 -16.69
C CYS A 24 -1.46 13.33 -15.92
N GLU A 25 -1.77 13.12 -14.64
CA GLU A 25 -1.09 12.16 -13.77
C GLU A 25 -2.07 11.05 -13.37
N PHE A 26 -1.57 9.83 -13.30
CA PHE A 26 -2.36 8.67 -12.91
C PHE A 26 -2.08 8.31 -11.46
N MET A 27 -3.12 8.42 -10.63
CA MET A 27 -3.08 7.89 -9.27
C MET A 27 -2.77 6.38 -9.29
N ILE A 28 -3.47 5.59 -10.12
CA ILE A 28 -3.27 4.13 -10.23
C ILE A 28 -3.09 3.75 -11.70
N PHE A 29 -1.92 3.19 -12.05
CA PHE A 29 -1.64 2.65 -13.38
C PHE A 29 -1.15 1.19 -13.33
N THR A 30 -1.95 0.30 -12.74
CA THR A 30 -1.61 -1.13 -12.54
C THR A 30 -1.17 -1.84 -13.81
N GLY A 31 -1.80 -1.55 -14.95
CA GLY A 31 -1.46 -2.16 -16.23
C GLY A 31 -0.07 -1.79 -16.75
N LEU A 32 0.46 -0.60 -16.42
CA LEU A 32 1.84 -0.21 -16.73
C LEU A 32 2.80 -0.72 -15.66
N ARG A 33 2.43 -0.58 -14.38
CA ARG A 33 3.21 -1.04 -13.23
C ARG A 33 3.57 -2.53 -13.32
N ALA A 34 2.63 -3.39 -13.74
CA ALA A 34 2.87 -4.82 -13.92
C ALA A 34 3.93 -5.17 -14.97
N ARG A 35 4.38 -4.19 -15.78
CA ARG A 35 5.41 -4.34 -16.82
C ARG A 35 6.71 -3.61 -16.49
N CYS A 36 6.82 -3.03 -15.31
CA CYS A 36 7.99 -2.31 -14.83
C CYS A 36 8.66 -3.11 -13.72
N ALA A 37 9.98 -3.07 -13.64
CA ALA A 37 10.77 -3.75 -12.62
C ALA A 37 10.65 -3.05 -11.26
N ASP A 38 10.55 -1.72 -11.26
CA ASP A 38 10.38 -0.93 -10.05
C ASP A 38 9.56 0.36 -10.30
N SER A 39 9.34 1.14 -9.24
CA SER A 39 8.59 2.40 -9.30
C SER A 39 9.33 3.50 -10.07
N PHE A 40 10.65 3.43 -10.23
CA PHE A 40 11.40 4.42 -10.99
C PHE A 40 11.25 4.18 -12.49
N GLU A 41 11.31 2.92 -12.94
CA GLU A 41 11.00 2.57 -14.33
C GLU A 41 9.56 2.94 -14.70
N LEU A 42 8.61 2.78 -13.78
CA LEU A 42 7.22 3.23 -13.99
C LEU A 42 7.17 4.74 -14.30
N VAL A 43 7.83 5.56 -13.48
CA VAL A 43 7.88 7.02 -13.67
C VAL A 43 8.52 7.38 -15.01
N GLU A 44 9.64 6.74 -15.38
CA GLU A 44 10.28 7.00 -16.67
C GLU A 44 9.35 6.69 -17.84
N ARG A 45 8.65 5.56 -17.79
CA ARG A 45 7.70 5.19 -18.85
C ARG A 45 6.50 6.11 -18.93
N GLU A 46 6.01 6.61 -17.79
CA GLU A 46 4.96 7.64 -17.78
C GLU A 46 5.42 8.92 -18.48
N LEU A 47 6.65 9.38 -18.19
CA LEU A 47 7.24 10.53 -18.86
C LEU A 47 7.45 10.31 -20.36
N GLU A 48 7.93 9.13 -20.77
CA GLU A 48 8.10 8.75 -22.19
C GLU A 48 6.76 8.76 -22.95
N MET A 49 5.65 8.47 -22.27
CA MET A 49 4.30 8.55 -22.82
C MET A 49 3.76 9.99 -22.91
N GLY A 50 4.48 10.98 -22.38
CA GLY A 50 4.07 12.38 -22.32
C GLY A 50 3.11 12.68 -21.16
N LEU A 51 3.04 11.80 -20.16
CA LEU A 51 2.25 12.02 -18.94
C LEU A 51 3.01 12.93 -17.97
N ASP A 52 2.26 13.54 -17.05
CA ASP A 52 2.82 14.13 -15.85
C ASP A 52 3.02 13.05 -14.81
N ALA A 53 4.19 13.03 -14.18
CA ALA A 53 4.56 12.03 -13.19
C ALA A 53 5.01 12.67 -11.88
N ARG A 54 4.88 11.87 -10.81
CA ARG A 54 5.42 12.16 -9.49
C ARG A 54 6.19 10.96 -8.96
N VAL A 55 7.10 11.23 -8.05
CA VAL A 55 7.85 10.20 -7.35
C VAL A 55 7.25 10.03 -5.97
N ASN A 56 7.01 8.78 -5.58
CA ASN A 56 6.47 8.46 -4.27
C ASN A 56 7.58 8.01 -3.33
N ILE A 57 7.55 8.51 -2.10
CA ILE A 57 8.30 7.96 -0.99
C ILE A 57 7.62 6.66 -0.58
N SER A 58 8.41 5.59 -0.42
CA SER A 58 7.92 4.29 0.07
C SER A 58 7.29 4.42 1.44
N ASP A 59 6.33 3.56 1.76
CA ASP A 59 5.73 3.54 3.09
C ASP A 59 6.69 2.98 4.16
N LEU A 60 6.44 3.41 5.40
CA LEU A 60 7.07 2.86 6.58
C LEU A 60 6.37 1.54 6.93
N ALA A 61 7.14 0.46 7.00
CA ALA A 61 6.60 -0.87 7.27
C ALA A 61 5.92 -0.91 8.65
N ILE A 62 4.77 -1.58 8.71
CA ILE A 62 4.08 -1.85 9.97
C ILE A 62 4.91 -2.85 10.77
N THR A 63 5.15 -2.53 12.04
CA THR A 63 5.89 -3.40 12.96
C THR A 63 4.91 -4.04 13.93
N PHE A 64 4.97 -5.37 14.05
CA PHE A 64 4.25 -6.11 15.08
C PHE A 64 5.14 -6.29 16.31
N ASP A 65 4.49 -6.40 17.46
CA ASP A 65 5.16 -6.85 18.66
C ASP A 65 5.77 -8.25 18.42
N PRO A 66 7.02 -8.53 18.87
CA PRO A 66 7.67 -9.83 18.65
C PRO A 66 6.91 -11.03 19.20
N GLU A 67 6.01 -10.84 20.17
CA GLU A 67 5.17 -11.90 20.72
C GLU A 67 3.94 -12.22 19.83
N VAL A 68 3.71 -11.45 18.76
CA VAL A 68 2.63 -11.71 17.82
C VAL A 68 2.97 -12.89 16.94
N SER A 69 2.07 -13.87 16.88
CA SER A 69 2.13 -14.97 15.91
C SER A 69 0.89 -14.97 15.03
N THR A 70 1.08 -15.31 13.76
CA THR A 70 0.00 -15.35 12.76
C THR A 70 -0.29 -16.80 12.36
N LYS A 71 -1.57 -17.14 12.24
CA LYS A 71 -2.02 -18.40 11.66
C LYS A 71 -3.05 -18.12 10.58
N GLN A 72 -2.88 -18.74 9.41
CA GLN A 72 -3.84 -18.67 8.32
C GLN A 72 -4.28 -20.06 7.90
N TRP A 73 -5.55 -20.21 7.51
CA TRP A 73 -6.06 -21.45 6.94
C TRP A 73 -7.28 -21.20 6.07
N LYS A 74 -7.55 -22.15 5.18
CA LYS A 74 -8.71 -22.17 4.28
C LYS A 74 -9.69 -23.24 4.72
N GLU A 75 -10.98 -22.90 4.70
CA GLU A 75 -12.06 -23.79 5.09
C GLU A 75 -13.15 -23.82 4.01
N ASN A 76 -13.54 -25.03 3.60
CA ASN A 76 -14.68 -25.25 2.72
C ASN A 76 -15.91 -25.59 3.58
N VAL A 77 -16.75 -24.59 3.85
CA VAL A 77 -17.93 -24.75 4.70
C VAL A 77 -19.15 -25.20 3.87
N PRO A 78 -19.84 -26.29 4.24
CA PRO A 78 -21.08 -26.69 3.56
C PRO A 78 -22.12 -25.56 3.51
N GLY A 79 -22.63 -25.25 2.32
CA GLY A 79 -23.61 -24.18 2.11
C GLY A 79 -23.03 -22.79 1.84
N GLU A 80 -21.72 -22.58 2.05
CA GLU A 80 -21.05 -21.36 1.55
C GLU A 80 -20.76 -21.52 0.05
N ARG A 81 -21.00 -20.44 -0.71
CA ARG A 81 -20.71 -20.41 -2.15
C ARG A 81 -19.20 -20.40 -2.44
N TRP A 82 -18.42 -19.82 -1.54
CA TRP A 82 -16.97 -19.65 -1.70
C TRP A 82 -16.24 -20.19 -0.46
N PRO A 83 -15.00 -20.68 -0.61
CA PRO A 83 -14.16 -21.01 0.53
C PRO A 83 -13.97 -19.80 1.46
N LEU A 84 -13.82 -20.06 2.75
CA LEU A 84 -13.48 -19.04 3.73
C LEU A 84 -11.98 -19.08 4.02
N LEU A 85 -11.33 -17.93 3.95
CA LEU A 85 -9.97 -17.72 4.43
C LEU A 85 -10.04 -17.13 5.82
N HIS A 86 -9.27 -17.70 6.72
CA HIS A 86 -9.15 -17.24 8.10
C HIS A 86 -7.74 -16.75 8.33
N LYS A 87 -7.60 -15.60 8.97
CA LYS A 87 -6.33 -15.13 9.53
C LYS A 87 -6.54 -14.78 11.00
N GLU A 88 -5.73 -15.40 11.84
CA GLU A 88 -5.71 -15.23 13.28
C GLU A 88 -4.37 -14.63 13.69
N TYR A 89 -4.42 -13.52 14.43
CA TYR A 89 -3.28 -12.96 15.13
C TYR A 89 -3.41 -13.31 16.61
N ARG A 90 -2.39 -13.94 17.17
CA ARG A 90 -2.29 -14.21 18.60
C ARG A 90 -1.38 -13.18 19.21
N THR A 91 -1.90 -12.43 20.18
CA THR A 91 -1.18 -11.37 20.88
C THR A 91 -1.19 -11.67 22.39
N PRO A 92 -0.30 -11.05 23.18
CA PRO A 92 -0.33 -11.17 24.64
C PRO A 92 -1.67 -10.77 25.28
N ALA A 93 -2.43 -9.87 24.66
CA ALA A 93 -3.73 -9.40 25.16
C ALA A 93 -4.94 -10.14 24.57
N GLY A 94 -4.73 -11.20 23.79
CA GLY A 94 -5.79 -12.01 23.20
C GLY A 94 -5.66 -12.23 21.70
N LYS A 95 -6.71 -12.78 21.09
CA LYS A 95 -6.71 -13.14 19.68
C LYS A 95 -7.56 -12.19 18.85
N LEU A 96 -7.04 -11.82 17.69
CA LEU A 96 -7.81 -11.14 16.65
C LEU A 96 -7.99 -12.10 15.48
N GLN A 97 -9.16 -12.09 14.86
CA GLN A 97 -9.43 -12.98 13.74
C GLN A 97 -10.29 -12.29 12.70
N MET A 98 -9.87 -12.40 11.44
CA MET A 98 -10.66 -12.05 10.27
C MET A 98 -11.07 -13.30 9.51
N VAL A 99 -12.24 -13.25 8.89
CA VAL A 99 -12.76 -14.32 8.03
C VAL A 99 -13.27 -13.69 6.74
N VAL A 100 -12.74 -14.13 5.60
CA VAL A 100 -12.98 -13.52 4.29
C VAL A 100 -13.36 -14.58 3.28
N ARG A 101 -14.31 -14.27 2.39
CA ARG A 101 -14.65 -15.15 1.26
C ARG A 101 -13.59 -15.05 0.17
N GLN A 102 -13.03 -16.18 -0.24
CA GLN A 102 -12.15 -16.28 -1.41
C GLN A 102 -13.00 -16.34 -2.68
N THR A 103 -13.42 -15.17 -3.16
CA THR A 103 -14.13 -15.06 -4.44
C THR A 103 -13.19 -15.35 -5.60
N GLU A 104 -13.75 -15.58 -6.79
CA GLU A 104 -12.98 -15.93 -8.00
C GLU A 104 -11.93 -14.87 -8.38
N ASP A 105 -12.23 -13.59 -8.13
CA ASP A 105 -11.35 -12.44 -8.39
C ASP A 105 -10.42 -12.10 -7.22
N TRP A 106 -10.31 -12.95 -6.20
CA TRP A 106 -9.43 -12.73 -5.05
C TRP A 106 -7.94 -12.83 -5.46
N PRO A 107 -7.15 -11.75 -5.35
CA PRO A 107 -5.80 -11.74 -5.93
C PRO A 107 -4.71 -12.28 -5.00
N TYR A 108 -5.00 -12.49 -3.70
CA TYR A 108 -4.01 -12.80 -2.66
C TYR A 108 -3.83 -14.31 -2.41
N GLY A 109 -4.30 -15.17 -3.31
CA GLY A 109 -4.24 -16.63 -3.11
C GLY A 109 -4.94 -17.06 -1.82
N ASP A 110 -4.29 -17.90 -1.01
CA ASP A 110 -4.83 -18.37 0.28
C ASP A 110 -4.45 -17.45 1.47
N SER A 111 -3.83 -16.29 1.22
CA SER A 111 -3.50 -15.29 2.25
C SER A 111 -4.62 -14.28 2.43
N VAL A 112 -4.77 -13.75 3.65
CA VAL A 112 -5.60 -12.58 3.94
C VAL A 112 -4.70 -11.40 4.31
N PRO A 113 -4.68 -10.30 3.56
CA PRO A 113 -3.91 -9.12 3.91
C PRO A 113 -4.49 -8.41 5.15
N LEU A 114 -3.65 -7.65 5.87
CA LEU A 114 -4.09 -6.84 7.01
C LEU A 114 -4.94 -5.65 6.55
N PHE A 115 -4.53 -4.98 5.47
CA PHE A 115 -5.20 -3.79 4.94
C PHE A 115 -5.39 -3.88 3.43
N GLU A 116 -6.59 -4.24 3.00
CA GLU A 116 -6.94 -4.20 1.58
C GLU A 116 -8.42 -3.90 1.34
N ASP A 117 -8.70 -3.21 0.24
CA ASP A 117 -10.06 -2.82 -0.15
C ASP A 117 -10.94 -4.03 -0.47
N TYR A 118 -10.34 -5.14 -0.90
CA TYR A 118 -11.04 -6.41 -1.13
C TYR A 118 -11.73 -6.94 0.13
N LEU A 119 -11.24 -6.60 1.32
CA LEU A 119 -11.78 -7.07 2.60
C LEU A 119 -13.19 -6.55 2.86
N ALA A 120 -13.52 -5.31 2.49
CA ALA A 120 -14.77 -4.66 2.86
C ALA A 120 -16.02 -5.43 2.37
N ALA A 121 -16.02 -5.87 1.10
CA ALA A 121 -17.15 -6.61 0.53
C ALA A 121 -17.14 -8.11 0.85
N ARG A 122 -15.98 -8.66 1.24
CA ARG A 122 -15.76 -10.11 1.33
C ARG A 122 -15.67 -10.62 2.77
N SER A 123 -15.51 -9.74 3.74
CA SER A 123 -15.43 -10.10 5.15
C SER A 123 -16.76 -10.68 5.65
N LYS A 124 -16.68 -11.87 6.24
CA LYS A 124 -17.70 -12.45 7.13
C LYS A 124 -17.51 -11.99 8.57
N LYS A 125 -16.24 -11.74 8.94
CA LYS A 125 -15.83 -11.20 10.24
C LYS A 125 -14.66 -10.26 10.01
N TYR A 126 -14.80 -9.02 10.47
CA TYR A 126 -13.73 -8.03 10.48
C TYR A 126 -12.74 -8.30 11.62
N LEU A 127 -11.51 -7.82 11.47
CA LEU A 127 -10.46 -7.99 12.48
C LEU A 127 -10.85 -7.39 13.84
N VAL A 128 -11.54 -6.25 13.80
CA VAL A 128 -12.08 -5.53 14.96
C VAL A 128 -13.60 -5.51 14.84
N THR A 129 -14.28 -6.06 15.84
CA THR A 129 -15.74 -6.14 15.90
C THR A 129 -16.31 -5.39 17.09
N SER A 130 -15.49 -5.10 18.10
CA SER A 130 -15.88 -4.34 19.29
C SER A 130 -14.69 -3.64 19.94
N PRO A 131 -14.92 -2.70 20.88
CA PRO A 131 -13.85 -2.08 21.66
C PRO A 131 -13.00 -3.07 22.48
N ALA A 132 -13.52 -4.28 22.76
CA ALA A 132 -12.78 -5.32 23.47
C ALA A 132 -11.61 -5.90 22.65
N ASP A 133 -11.58 -5.66 21.33
CA ASP A 133 -10.50 -6.09 20.44
C ASP A 133 -9.29 -5.12 20.48
N LEU A 134 -9.48 -3.88 20.96
CA LEU A 134 -8.44 -2.84 20.97
C LEU A 134 -7.20 -3.17 21.82
N PRO A 135 -7.30 -3.83 22.99
CA PRO A 135 -6.14 -4.29 23.73
C PRO A 135 -5.24 -5.24 22.95
N ALA A 136 -5.80 -6.13 22.12
CA ALA A 136 -5.01 -7.00 21.24
C ALA A 136 -4.48 -6.24 20.01
N LEU A 137 -5.28 -5.31 19.45
CA LEU A 137 -4.93 -4.55 18.26
C LEU A 137 -3.63 -3.75 18.40
N ARG A 138 -3.35 -3.21 19.59
CA ARG A 138 -2.12 -2.41 19.83
C ARG A 138 -0.83 -3.17 19.52
N TYR A 139 -0.84 -4.50 19.63
CA TYR A 139 0.33 -5.34 19.36
C TYR A 139 0.61 -5.49 17.86
N LEU A 140 -0.34 -5.15 16.98
CA LEU A 140 -0.13 -5.12 15.52
C LEU A 140 0.43 -3.78 15.02
N PHE A 141 0.57 -2.78 15.90
CA PHE A 141 1.01 -1.43 15.54
C PHE A 141 1.96 -0.87 16.60
N VAL A 142 3.04 -1.61 16.88
CA VAL A 142 4.08 -1.11 17.80
C VAL A 142 4.97 -0.09 17.09
N GLU A 143 5.75 0.64 17.87
CA GLU A 143 6.72 1.57 17.32
C GLU A 143 7.69 0.83 16.37
N PRO A 144 8.00 1.42 15.21
CA PRO A 144 8.97 0.85 14.28
C PRO A 144 10.35 0.79 14.93
N SER A 145 11.09 -0.27 14.65
CA SER A 145 12.47 -0.39 15.13
C SER A 145 13.38 0.66 14.46
N GLY A 146 14.53 0.93 15.07
CA GLY A 146 15.54 1.80 14.46
C GLY A 146 16.01 1.32 13.08
N GLU A 147 16.01 0.01 12.85
CA GLU A 147 16.32 -0.62 11.56
C GLU A 147 15.27 -0.28 10.51
N VAL A 148 13.98 -0.47 10.82
CA VAL A 148 12.86 -0.13 9.93
C VAL A 148 12.86 1.36 9.57
N ILE A 149 13.16 2.23 10.54
CA ILE A 149 13.27 3.68 10.31
C ILE A 149 14.44 3.99 9.36
N GLU A 150 15.59 3.33 9.54
CA GLU A 150 16.77 3.59 8.73
C GLU A 150 16.57 3.09 7.28
N GLU A 151 15.99 1.90 7.10
CA GLU A 151 15.62 1.40 5.78
C GLU A 151 14.65 2.34 5.05
N PHE A 152 13.65 2.87 5.77
CA PHE A 152 12.75 3.88 5.23
C PHE A 152 13.50 5.14 4.79
N ARG A 153 14.45 5.64 5.61
CA ARG A 153 15.26 6.84 5.26
C ARG A 153 16.13 6.62 4.04
N VAL A 154 16.75 5.44 3.91
CA VAL A 154 17.55 5.08 2.74
C VAL A 154 16.69 5.08 1.48
N ARG A 155 15.54 4.38 1.50
CA ARG A 155 14.59 4.34 0.37
C ARG A 155 14.07 5.73 0.02
N SER A 156 13.69 6.52 1.02
CA SER A 156 13.21 7.90 0.87
C SER A 156 14.26 8.81 0.24
N SER A 157 15.53 8.66 0.62
CA SER A 157 16.62 9.47 0.08
C SER A 157 16.85 9.19 -1.40
N ARG A 158 16.76 7.92 -1.81
CA ARG A 158 16.83 7.53 -3.24
C ARG A 158 15.68 8.12 -4.04
N ALA A 159 14.45 8.04 -3.53
CA ALA A 159 13.27 8.62 -4.19
C ALA A 159 13.40 10.16 -4.32
N LYS A 160 13.87 10.84 -3.27
CA LYS A 160 14.10 12.28 -3.28
C LYS A 160 15.15 12.68 -4.32
N ALA A 161 16.28 11.98 -4.37
CA ALA A 161 17.34 12.25 -5.35
C ALA A 161 16.83 12.07 -6.79
N PHE A 162 16.12 10.97 -7.04
CA PHE A 162 15.52 10.68 -8.35
C PHE A 162 14.52 11.76 -8.80
N ALA A 163 13.66 12.23 -7.89
CA ALA A 163 12.71 13.31 -8.16
C ALA A 163 13.40 14.65 -8.47
N GLN A 164 14.47 14.97 -7.75
CA GLN A 164 15.25 16.18 -7.97
C GLN A 164 15.98 16.18 -9.31
N GLU A 165 16.57 15.04 -9.69
CA GLU A 165 17.26 14.88 -10.97
C GLU A 165 16.34 15.12 -12.17
N ARG A 166 15.06 14.73 -12.05
CA ARG A 166 14.06 14.82 -13.14
C ARG A 166 13.10 16.01 -13.04
N ASP A 167 13.32 16.90 -12.08
CA ASP A 167 12.42 18.01 -11.77
C ASP A 167 10.95 17.55 -11.64
N LEU A 168 10.71 16.57 -10.76
CA LEU A 168 9.40 15.99 -10.47
C LEU A 168 8.93 16.34 -9.06
N LEU A 169 7.62 16.23 -8.83
CA LEU A 169 7.06 16.29 -7.48
C LEU A 169 7.43 15.04 -6.68
N LEU A 170 7.75 15.25 -5.40
CA LEU A 170 7.89 14.18 -4.42
C LEU A 170 6.62 14.12 -3.57
N CYS A 171 6.02 12.95 -3.46
CA CYS A 171 4.80 12.70 -2.70
C CYS A 171 5.03 11.59 -1.66
N GLY A 172 4.29 11.59 -0.56
CA GLY A 172 4.34 10.54 0.45
C GLY A 172 2.97 10.30 1.07
N GLY A 173 2.83 9.17 1.77
CA GLY A 173 1.62 8.83 2.53
C GLY A 173 0.53 8.13 1.74
N TRP A 174 0.88 7.33 0.72
CA TRP A 174 -0.14 6.65 -0.10
C TRP A 174 0.25 5.28 -0.70
N PHE A 175 1.53 4.86 -0.73
CA PHE A 175 1.93 3.62 -1.43
C PHE A 175 2.44 2.54 -0.48
N GLY A 176 1.49 1.75 0.04
CA GLY A 176 1.73 0.63 0.96
C GLY A 176 1.44 -0.72 0.32
N PHE A 177 1.94 -0.97 -0.89
CA PHE A 177 1.75 -2.27 -1.57
C PHE A 177 2.75 -3.34 -1.14
N ASP A 178 3.75 -2.97 -0.34
CA ASP A 178 4.70 -3.93 0.21
C ASP A 178 4.23 -4.26 1.64
N GLU A 179 3.25 -5.16 1.77
CA GLU A 179 3.10 -5.86 3.05
C GLU A 179 4.41 -6.62 3.31
N PRO A 180 4.92 -6.63 4.56
CA PRO A 180 6.00 -7.55 4.89
C PRO A 180 5.50 -8.97 4.62
N ASP A 181 6.19 -9.70 3.73
CA ASP A 181 6.07 -11.15 3.62
C ASP A 181 6.49 -11.75 4.97
N ILE A 182 5.52 -11.92 5.86
CA ILE A 182 5.70 -12.68 7.10
C ILE A 182 5.65 -14.15 6.69
N ASN A 183 6.82 -14.69 6.34
CA ASN A 183 7.07 -16.13 6.29
C ASN A 183 6.85 -16.78 7.65
#